data_AF-A0A2I0VDR6-F1
#
_entry.id   AF-A0A2I0VDR6-F1
#
_cell.length_a   1.000
_cell.length_b   1.000
_cell.length_c   1.000
_cell.angle_alpha   90.00
_cell.angle_beta   90.00
_cell.angle_gamma   90.00
#
_symmetry.space_group_name_H-M   'P 1'
#
loop_
_entity.id
_entity.type
_entity.pdbx_description
1 polymer ?
#
loop_
_entity_poly.entity_id
_entity_poly.type
_entity_poly.pdbx_seq_one_letter_code
_entity_poly.pdbx_strand_id
1 'polypeptide(L)'
;MWKSICSSANFAKPNMNFRVTVNSMVSLKWDHWCGGRSISDFDYHQSLLKHFPDNAPLNLLLNEAGWVILNGCHEGISNAISSIPILRDGSVPSLVWADGKHYFASFVKDFYKFDNEVTWHEFVWHKHYALRYSIFGWLSLVGGLKIAYNLIRRNILVDPKCHFCLDTHEFLSHLLF
;
A
#
# COMPACT_ATOMS: atom_id res chain seq x y z
N MET A 1 12.14 3.38 -9.89
CA MET A 1 11.56 3.24 -8.53
C MET A 1 10.45 4.27 -8.28
N TRP A 2 10.72 5.58 -8.34
CA TRP A 2 9.70 6.64 -8.10
C TRP A 2 8.43 6.52 -8.96
N LYS A 3 8.56 6.31 -10.29
CA LYS A 3 7.41 6.12 -11.19
C LYS A 3 6.49 4.97 -10.77
N SER A 4 7.05 3.87 -10.26
CA SER A 4 6.28 2.72 -9.77
C SER A 4 5.50 3.08 -8.50
N ILE A 5 6.14 3.78 -7.55
CA ILE A 5 5.48 4.28 -6.34
C ILE A 5 4.33 5.23 -6.69
N CYS A 6 4.57 6.19 -7.60
CA CYS A 6 3.52 7.11 -8.06
C CYS A 6 2.37 6.37 -8.76
N SER A 7 2.68 5.36 -9.57
CA SER A 7 1.66 4.53 -10.22
C SER A 7 0.80 3.79 -9.21
N SER A 8 1.40 3.18 -8.19
CA SER A 8 0.67 2.50 -7.11
C SER A 8 -0.18 3.47 -6.28
N ALA A 9 0.34 4.66 -5.99
CA ALA A 9 -0.42 5.70 -5.29
C ALA A 9 -1.65 6.15 -6.10
N ASN A 10 -1.48 6.37 -7.41
CA ASN A 10 -2.59 6.71 -8.30
C ASN A 10 -3.64 5.59 -8.41
N PHE A 11 -3.20 4.32 -8.40
CA PHE A 11 -4.10 3.17 -8.40
C PHE A 11 -4.89 3.04 -7.09
N ALA A 12 -4.26 3.35 -5.95
CA ALA A 12 -4.92 3.30 -4.64
C ALA A 12 -5.85 4.51 -4.38
N LYS A 13 -5.59 5.65 -5.02
CA LYS A 13 -6.28 6.93 -4.81
C LYS A 13 -7.82 6.85 -4.83
N PRO A 14 -8.50 6.16 -5.77
CA PRO A 14 -9.96 6.09 -5.78
C PRO A 14 -10.57 5.40 -4.56
N ASN A 15 -9.79 4.58 -3.86
CA ASN A 15 -10.24 3.88 -2.67
C ASN A 15 -10.01 4.69 -1.39
N MET A 16 -9.33 5.85 -1.48
CA MET A 16 -9.06 6.73 -0.36
C MET A 16 -10.08 7.88 -0.30
N ASN A 17 -10.76 8.01 0.83
CA ASN A 17 -11.69 9.08 1.12
C ASN A 17 -11.12 9.97 2.23
N PHE A 18 -10.85 11.22 1.87
CA PHE A 18 -10.48 12.25 2.82
C PHE A 18 -11.72 12.84 3.47
N ARG A 19 -11.72 12.89 4.79
CA ARG A 19 -12.76 13.51 5.62
C ARG A 19 -12.18 14.77 6.25
N VAL A 20 -12.88 15.88 6.09
CA VAL A 20 -12.46 17.14 6.71
C VAL A 20 -12.80 17.09 8.19
N THR A 21 -11.77 17.00 9.03
CA THR A 21 -11.89 17.09 10.48
C THR A 21 -11.25 18.37 10.97
N VAL A 22 -11.75 18.95 12.07
CA VAL A 22 -11.21 20.21 12.65
C VAL A 22 -9.72 20.15 12.99
N ASN A 23 -9.20 18.97 13.33
CA ASN A 23 -7.78 18.73 13.66
C ASN A 23 -6.97 18.12 12.51
N SER A 24 -7.51 18.10 11.28
CA SER A 24 -6.85 17.45 10.15
C SER A 24 -5.61 18.23 9.71
N MET A 25 -4.48 17.54 9.55
CA MET A 25 -3.24 18.08 8.97
C MET A 25 -3.14 17.82 7.46
N VAL A 26 -4.27 17.52 6.82
CA VAL A 26 -4.38 17.35 5.36
C VAL A 26 -3.89 18.61 4.66
N SER A 27 -3.12 18.45 3.59
CA SER A 27 -2.62 19.55 2.78
C SER A 27 -3.77 20.26 2.07
N LEU A 28 -3.82 21.58 2.21
CA LEU A 28 -4.78 22.41 1.50
C LEU A 28 -4.67 22.24 -0.02
N LYS A 29 -3.43 22.23 -0.54
CA LYS A 29 -3.13 22.25 -1.96
C LYS A 29 -3.09 20.85 -2.59
N TRP A 30 -2.40 19.91 -1.95
CA TRP A 30 -1.98 18.66 -2.60
C TRP A 30 -2.92 17.47 -2.38
N ASP A 31 -3.69 17.46 -1.29
CA ASP A 31 -4.55 16.34 -0.94
C ASP A 31 -5.94 16.43 -1.59
N HIS A 32 -6.57 15.27 -1.76
CA HIS A 32 -7.80 15.11 -2.55
C HIS A 32 -9.07 15.24 -1.71
N TRP A 33 -9.10 16.23 -0.83
CA TRP A 33 -10.17 16.40 0.15
C TRP A 33 -11.41 17.11 -0.40
N CYS A 34 -11.30 17.79 -1.55
CA CYS A 34 -12.40 18.53 -2.16
C CYS A 34 -13.15 17.66 -3.18
N GLY A 35 -13.99 16.75 -2.69
CA GLY A 35 -14.76 15.83 -3.53
C GLY A 35 -13.89 14.87 -4.34
N GLY A 36 -12.81 14.36 -3.75
CA GLY A 36 -11.85 13.47 -4.42
C GLY A 36 -10.85 14.17 -5.34
N ARG A 37 -10.87 15.52 -5.38
CA ARG A 37 -9.95 16.35 -6.16
C ARG A 37 -9.08 17.20 -5.24
N SER A 38 -7.90 17.54 -5.73
CA SER A 38 -7.04 18.55 -5.10
C SER A 38 -7.58 19.94 -5.43
N ILE A 39 -7.29 20.95 -4.60
CA ILE A 39 -7.67 22.34 -4.93
C ILE A 39 -7.02 22.79 -6.25
N SER A 40 -5.82 22.30 -6.55
CA SER A 40 -5.14 22.61 -7.82
C SER A 40 -5.87 22.08 -9.06
N ASP A 41 -6.79 21.13 -8.93
CA ASP A 41 -7.60 20.61 -10.04
C ASP A 41 -8.78 21.52 -10.41
N PHE A 42 -9.05 22.58 -9.65
CA PHE A 42 -10.14 23.52 -9.92
C PHE A 42 -9.68 24.72 -10.74
N ASP A 43 -10.54 25.15 -11.66
CA ASP A 43 -10.38 26.45 -12.32
C ASP A 43 -10.40 27.56 -11.25
N TYR A 44 -9.56 28.57 -11.43
CA TYR A 44 -9.40 29.70 -10.50
C TYR A 44 -8.86 29.33 -9.11
N HIS A 45 -8.21 28.17 -8.92
CA HIS A 45 -7.61 27.76 -7.64
C HIS A 45 -6.68 28.82 -7.03
N GLN A 46 -6.04 29.63 -7.87
CA GLN A 46 -5.20 30.75 -7.46
C GLN A 46 -5.95 31.82 -6.66
N SER A 47 -7.27 31.95 -6.84
CA SER A 47 -8.09 32.88 -6.03
C SER A 47 -8.04 32.55 -4.53
N LEU A 48 -7.85 31.27 -4.19
CA LEU A 48 -7.67 30.78 -2.83
C LEU A 48 -6.19 30.61 -2.47
N LEU A 49 -5.43 29.87 -3.30
CA LEU A 49 -4.06 29.45 -2.97
C LEU A 49 -3.07 30.61 -2.86
N LYS A 50 -3.30 31.75 -3.51
CA LYS A 50 -2.43 32.94 -3.37
C LYS A 50 -2.31 33.46 -1.93
N HIS A 51 -3.25 33.11 -1.06
CA HIS A 51 -3.29 33.53 0.33
C HIS A 51 -2.54 32.59 1.28
N PHE A 52 -2.04 31.47 0.79
CA PHE A 52 -1.48 30.40 1.62
C PHE A 52 -0.14 29.90 1.05
N PRO A 53 0.80 29.45 1.91
CA PRO A 53 1.99 28.76 1.43
C PRO A 53 1.65 27.39 0.84
N ASP A 54 2.53 26.86 0.00
CA ASP A 54 2.32 25.59 -0.72
C ASP A 54 2.12 24.36 0.19
N ASN A 55 2.61 24.41 1.42
CA ASN A 55 2.47 23.37 2.43
C ASN A 55 1.41 23.70 3.50
N ALA A 56 0.53 24.67 3.23
CA ALA A 56 -0.51 25.07 4.16
C ALA A 56 -1.41 23.88 4.53
N PRO A 57 -1.67 23.66 5.83
CA PRO A 57 -2.66 22.69 6.27
C PRO A 57 -4.08 23.23 6.06
N LEU A 58 -5.02 22.31 5.80
CA LEU A 58 -6.43 22.61 5.55
C LEU A 58 -7.13 23.28 6.74
N ASN A 59 -6.68 22.99 7.98
CA ASN A 59 -7.26 23.56 9.19
C ASN A 59 -7.20 25.10 9.26
N LEU A 60 -6.34 25.75 8.45
CA LEU A 60 -6.32 27.21 8.34
C LEU A 60 -7.61 27.79 7.72
N LEU A 61 -8.37 26.96 6.99
CA LEU A 61 -9.70 27.32 6.47
C LEU A 61 -10.83 26.95 7.43
N LEU A 62 -10.54 26.55 8.67
CA LEU A 62 -11.55 26.08 9.62
C LEU A 62 -11.55 26.97 10.88
N ASN A 63 -12.74 27.29 11.37
CA ASN A 63 -12.96 27.89 12.68
C ASN A 63 -14.11 27.19 13.43
N GLU A 64 -14.49 27.71 14.61
CA GLU A 64 -15.58 27.17 15.41
C GLU A 64 -16.96 27.20 14.72
N ALA A 65 -17.15 28.10 13.75
CA ALA A 65 -18.39 28.22 12.98
C ALA A 65 -18.41 27.35 11.71
N GLY A 66 -17.25 26.99 11.17
CA GLY A 66 -17.12 26.15 9.98
C GLY A 66 -16.01 26.63 9.04
N TRP A 67 -16.32 26.65 7.74
CA TRP A 67 -15.38 27.09 6.70
C TRP A 67 -15.14 28.61 6.76
N VAL A 68 -13.87 29.00 6.74
CA VAL A 68 -13.42 30.39 6.65
C VAL A 68 -12.92 30.64 5.23
N ILE A 69 -13.81 31.16 4.39
CA ILE A 69 -13.48 31.47 3.00
C ILE A 69 -13.13 32.94 2.89
N LEU A 70 -11.93 33.24 2.39
CA LEU A 70 -11.42 34.60 2.29
C LEU A 70 -12.19 35.41 1.24
N ASN A 71 -12.40 36.70 1.53
CA ASN A 71 -13.00 37.65 0.60
C ASN A 71 -12.16 37.72 -0.69
N GLY A 72 -12.82 37.56 -1.85
CA GLY A 72 -12.18 37.52 -3.16
C GLY A 72 -11.85 36.12 -3.69
N CYS A 73 -12.23 35.06 -2.96
CA CYS A 73 -12.25 33.70 -3.50
C CYS A 73 -13.34 33.57 -4.58
N HIS A 74 -13.05 32.85 -5.66
CA HIS A 74 -14.01 32.61 -6.73
C HIS A 74 -15.19 31.76 -6.22
N GLU A 75 -16.41 32.13 -6.62
CA GLU A 75 -17.66 31.50 -6.13
C GLU A 75 -17.68 29.99 -6.34
N GLY A 76 -17.20 29.51 -7.49
CA GLY A 76 -17.16 28.08 -7.79
C GLY A 76 -16.34 27.26 -6.77
N ILE A 77 -15.20 27.80 -6.30
CA ILE A 77 -14.38 27.14 -5.27
C ILE A 77 -15.05 27.29 -3.91
N SER A 78 -15.59 28.47 -3.62
CA SER A 78 -16.29 28.74 -2.37
C SER A 78 -17.44 27.75 -2.14
N ASN A 79 -18.25 27.54 -3.17
CA ASN A 79 -19.37 26.62 -3.14
C ASN A 79 -18.91 25.16 -3.02
N ALA A 80 -17.84 24.78 -3.75
CA ALA A 80 -17.28 23.44 -3.66
C ALA A 80 -16.79 23.13 -2.23
N ILE A 81 -16.04 24.04 -1.61
CA ILE A 81 -15.52 23.89 -0.24
C ILE A 81 -16.68 23.86 0.76
N SER A 82 -17.61 24.81 0.65
CA SER A 82 -18.75 24.93 1.57
C SER A 82 -19.69 23.73 1.54
N SER A 83 -19.74 23.00 0.42
CA SER A 83 -20.54 21.78 0.29
C SER A 83 -20.00 20.59 1.10
N ILE A 84 -18.76 20.67 1.58
CA ILE A 84 -18.10 19.57 2.28
C ILE A 84 -18.43 19.63 3.78
N PRO A 85 -18.98 18.55 4.37
CA PRO A 85 -19.28 18.52 5.79
C PRO A 85 -17.99 18.47 6.62
N ILE A 86 -17.93 19.30 7.67
CA ILE A 86 -16.85 19.30 8.65
C ILE A 86 -17.22 18.35 9.79
N LEU A 87 -16.42 17.31 9.98
CA LEU A 87 -16.57 16.37 11.09
C LEU A 87 -15.87 16.93 12.33
N ARG A 88 -16.63 17.19 13.39
CA ARG A 88 -16.11 17.75 14.66
C ARG A 88 -15.72 16.68 15.68
N ASP A 89 -16.10 15.43 15.43
CA ASP A 89 -15.69 14.31 16.26
C ASP A 89 -14.22 13.97 15.99
N GLY A 90 -13.36 14.35 16.94
CA GLY A 90 -11.92 14.11 16.88
C GLY A 90 -11.51 12.64 16.96
N SER A 91 -12.46 11.72 17.22
CA SER A 91 -12.21 10.27 17.18
C SER A 91 -12.27 9.70 15.75
N VAL A 92 -12.80 10.44 14.78
CA VAL A 92 -12.94 9.98 13.40
C VAL A 92 -11.63 10.26 12.64
N PRO A 93 -11.02 9.25 11.99
CA PRO A 93 -9.83 9.47 11.17
C PRO A 93 -10.15 10.33 9.94
N SER A 94 -9.23 11.24 9.61
CA SER A 94 -9.32 12.15 8.46
C SER A 94 -9.07 11.48 7.12
N LEU A 95 -8.48 10.28 7.11
CA LEU A 95 -8.31 9.44 5.94
C LEU A 95 -8.93 8.08 6.22
N VAL A 96 -9.92 7.70 5.42
CA VAL A 96 -10.54 6.38 5.46
C VAL A 96 -10.46 5.75 4.09
N TRP A 97 -10.36 4.42 4.06
CA TRP A 97 -10.58 3.70 2.82
C TRP A 97 -12.08 3.47 2.62
N ALA A 98 -12.54 3.35 1.37
CA ALA A 98 -13.95 3.36 0.99
C ALA A 98 -14.86 2.46 1.85
N ASP A 99 -14.38 1.28 2.28
CA ASP A 99 -15.17 0.31 3.05
C ASP A 99 -14.94 0.34 4.58
N GLY A 100 -14.31 1.40 5.12
CA GLY A 100 -14.29 1.72 6.56
C GLY A 100 -13.39 0.87 7.47
N LYS A 101 -13.17 -0.42 7.20
CA LYS A 101 -12.22 -1.28 7.93
C LYS A 101 -11.21 -1.89 6.98
N HIS A 102 -9.98 -1.38 7.02
CA HIS A 102 -8.91 -1.90 6.17
C HIS A 102 -7.74 -2.34 7.01
N TYR A 103 -7.51 -3.65 7.00
CA TYR A 103 -6.32 -4.29 7.53
C TYR A 103 -5.31 -4.42 6.40
N PHE A 104 -4.03 -4.58 6.74
CA PHE A 104 -2.99 -4.87 5.75
C PHE A 104 -3.38 -6.02 4.80
N ALA A 105 -4.08 -7.04 5.32
CA ALA A 105 -4.60 -8.15 4.53
C ALA A 105 -5.60 -7.74 3.43
N SER A 106 -6.47 -6.74 3.69
CA SER A 106 -7.41 -6.22 2.70
C SER A 106 -6.66 -5.51 1.57
N PHE A 107 -5.67 -4.67 1.92
CA PHE A 107 -4.83 -4.00 0.94
C PHE A 107 -4.07 -5.00 0.05
N VAL A 108 -3.44 -6.02 0.64
CA VAL A 108 -2.71 -7.05 -0.12
C VAL A 108 -3.64 -7.75 -1.11
N LYS A 109 -4.85 -8.13 -0.67
CA LYS A 109 -5.84 -8.74 -1.56
C LYS A 109 -6.24 -7.82 -2.71
N ASP A 110 -6.55 -6.56 -2.43
CA ASP A 110 -6.94 -5.59 -3.45
C ASP A 110 -5.80 -5.25 -4.42
N PHE A 111 -4.56 -5.22 -3.93
CA PHE A 111 -3.38 -4.94 -4.73
C PHE A 111 -3.08 -6.07 -5.72
N TYR A 112 -3.18 -7.33 -5.28
CA TYR A 112 -2.93 -8.51 -6.10
C TYR A 112 -4.18 -9.07 -6.79
N LYS A 113 -5.34 -8.41 -6.72
CA LYS A 113 -6.62 -8.95 -7.25
C LYS A 113 -6.64 -9.22 -8.76
N PHE A 114 -5.76 -8.57 -9.51
CA PHE A 114 -5.63 -8.75 -10.95
C PHE A 114 -4.49 -9.70 -11.35
N ASP A 115 -3.66 -10.10 -10.39
CA ASP A 115 -2.62 -11.08 -10.63
C ASP A 115 -3.22 -12.48 -10.63
N ASN A 116 -2.66 -13.37 -11.46
CA ASN A 116 -3.14 -14.74 -11.52
C ASN A 116 -2.81 -15.47 -10.22
N GLU A 117 -3.83 -16.04 -9.58
CA GLU A 117 -3.64 -16.96 -8.47
C GLU A 117 -2.97 -18.24 -8.99
N VAL A 118 -1.80 -18.57 -8.44
CA VAL A 118 -1.09 -19.79 -8.80
C VAL A 118 -1.55 -20.94 -7.91
N THR A 119 -2.00 -22.04 -8.50
CA THR A 119 -2.57 -23.18 -7.74
C THR A 119 -1.57 -23.85 -6.80
N TRP A 120 -0.27 -23.70 -7.07
CA TRP A 120 0.76 -24.32 -6.25
C TRP A 120 1.10 -23.57 -4.97
N HIS A 121 0.61 -22.33 -4.79
CA HIS A 121 1.00 -21.47 -3.67
C HIS A 121 0.68 -22.11 -2.31
N GLU A 122 -0.41 -22.87 -2.20
CA GLU A 122 -0.82 -23.55 -0.96
C GLU A 122 0.17 -24.62 -0.51
N PHE A 123 0.87 -25.27 -1.46
CA PHE A 123 1.89 -26.28 -1.14
C PHE A 123 3.20 -25.68 -0.61
N VAL A 124 3.45 -24.39 -0.87
CA VAL A 124 4.69 -23.71 -0.49
C VAL A 124 4.46 -22.74 0.68
N TRP A 125 3.43 -21.90 0.57
CA TRP A 125 3.12 -20.78 1.46
C TRP A 125 1.92 -21.09 2.36
N HIS A 126 2.11 -22.04 3.26
CA HIS A 126 1.02 -22.54 4.09
C HIS A 126 0.76 -21.62 5.30
N LYS A 127 -0.49 -21.16 5.48
CA LYS A 127 -0.90 -20.11 6.45
C LYS A 127 -0.55 -20.32 7.93
N HIS A 128 -0.25 -21.56 8.33
CA HIS A 128 0.09 -21.93 9.70
C HIS A 128 1.56 -22.33 9.89
N TYR A 129 2.34 -22.31 8.81
CA TYR A 129 3.74 -22.67 8.87
C TYR A 129 4.60 -21.41 8.92
N ALA A 130 5.67 -21.46 9.69
CA ALA A 130 6.60 -20.35 9.76
C ALA A 130 7.27 -20.16 8.38
N LEU A 131 7.26 -18.92 7.89
CA LEU A 131 7.80 -18.53 6.58
C LEU A 131 9.22 -19.07 6.32
N ARG A 132 10.04 -19.18 7.38
CA ARG A 132 11.40 -19.75 7.31
C ARG A 132 11.42 -21.18 6.73
N TYR A 133 10.40 -21.98 6.99
CA TYR A 133 10.29 -23.35 6.47
C TYR A 133 9.75 -23.38 5.04
N SER A 134 8.78 -22.52 4.73
CA SER A 134 8.27 -22.34 3.36
C SER A 134 9.36 -21.97 2.36
N ILE A 135 10.35 -21.18 2.77
CA ILE A 135 11.50 -20.84 1.91
C ILE A 135 12.29 -22.10 1.54
N PHE A 136 12.49 -23.05 2.45
CA PHE A 136 13.17 -24.30 2.12
C PHE A 136 12.33 -25.19 1.19
N GLY A 137 11.00 -25.20 1.37
CA GLY A 137 10.08 -25.84 0.43
C GLY A 137 10.17 -25.23 -0.98
N TRP A 138 10.12 -23.90 -1.09
CA TRP A 138 10.33 -23.21 -2.36
C TRP A 138 11.69 -23.56 -2.99
N LEU A 139 12.77 -23.47 -2.21
CA LEU A 139 14.12 -23.82 -2.65
C LEU A 139 14.23 -25.28 -3.09
N SER A 140 13.49 -26.21 -2.48
CA SER A 140 13.48 -27.61 -2.92
C SER A 140 12.84 -27.76 -4.31
N LEU A 141 11.74 -27.05 -4.57
CA LEU A 141 11.01 -27.12 -5.85
C LEU A 141 11.80 -26.52 -7.00
N VAL A 142 12.47 -25.39 -6.78
CA VAL A 142 13.29 -24.74 -7.82
C VAL A 142 14.71 -25.30 -7.93
N GLY A 143 15.03 -26.35 -7.17
CA GLY A 143 16.39 -26.91 -7.11
C GLY A 143 17.42 -25.92 -6.55
N GLY A 144 16.99 -24.97 -5.73
CA GLY A 144 17.80 -23.94 -5.08
C GLY A 144 18.55 -24.42 -3.83
N LEU A 145 18.14 -25.54 -3.22
CA LEU A 145 18.84 -26.12 -2.07
C LEU A 145 20.26 -26.56 -2.46
N LYS A 146 21.23 -26.27 -1.57
CA LYS A 146 22.66 -26.59 -1.73
C LYS A 146 22.97 -28.04 -1.32
N ILE A 147 22.26 -28.99 -1.91
CA ILE A 147 22.48 -30.44 -1.71
C ILE A 147 23.46 -30.96 -2.76
N ALA A 148 24.20 -32.03 -2.47
CA ALA A 148 25.22 -32.55 -3.38
C ALA A 148 24.67 -32.79 -4.80
N TYR A 149 23.47 -33.38 -4.92
CA TYR A 149 22.82 -33.58 -6.22
C TYR A 149 22.65 -32.29 -7.04
N ASN A 150 22.17 -31.20 -6.43
CA ASN A 150 21.97 -29.92 -7.12
C ASN A 150 23.30 -29.24 -7.46
N LEU A 151 24.32 -29.41 -6.62
CA LEU A 151 25.66 -28.87 -6.87
C LEU A 151 26.34 -29.60 -8.04
N ILE A 152 26.28 -30.94 -8.06
CA ILE A 152 26.80 -31.77 -9.15
C ILE A 152 26.13 -31.43 -10.48
N ARG A 153 24.79 -31.25 -10.49
CA ARG A 153 24.04 -30.81 -11.69
C ARG A 153 24.48 -29.46 -12.23
N ARG A 154 25.11 -28.62 -11.39
CA ARG A 154 25.67 -27.31 -11.76
C ARG A 154 27.17 -27.40 -12.07
N ASN A 155 27.71 -28.61 -12.25
CA ASN A 155 29.13 -28.88 -12.48
C ASN A 155 30.05 -28.44 -11.32
N ILE A 156 29.52 -28.40 -10.09
CA ILE A 156 30.33 -28.17 -8.90
C ILE A 156 30.72 -29.54 -8.33
N LEU A 157 32.02 -29.81 -8.27
CA LEU A 157 32.57 -31.05 -7.73
C LEU A 157 32.39 -31.09 -6.20
N VAL A 158 31.57 -32.02 -5.73
CA VAL A 158 31.33 -32.33 -4.32
C VAL A 158 31.16 -33.85 -4.15
N ASP A 159 31.40 -34.36 -2.95
CA ASP A 159 31.10 -35.77 -2.63
C ASP A 159 29.58 -35.98 -2.69
N PRO A 160 29.08 -36.93 -3.50
CA PRO A 160 27.65 -37.20 -3.59
C PRO A 160 27.07 -37.90 -2.35
N LYS A 161 27.90 -38.42 -1.44
CA LYS A 161 27.42 -39.11 -0.24
C LYS A 161 26.73 -38.16 0.73
N CYS A 162 25.60 -38.61 1.27
CA CYS A 162 24.90 -37.90 2.32
C CYS A 162 25.71 -37.92 3.62
N HIS A 163 25.96 -36.74 4.18
CA HIS A 163 26.71 -36.60 5.43
C HIS A 163 26.00 -37.15 6.66
N PHE A 164 24.68 -37.33 6.61
CA PHE A 164 23.90 -37.80 7.76
C PHE A 164 23.89 -39.32 7.90
N CYS A 165 23.76 -40.05 6.79
CA CYS A 165 23.75 -41.52 6.81
C CYS A 165 25.07 -42.15 6.37
N LEU A 166 25.94 -41.39 5.69
CA LEU A 166 27.25 -41.81 5.16
C LEU A 166 27.22 -42.97 4.15
N ASP A 167 26.04 -43.37 3.70
CA ASP A 167 25.84 -44.57 2.88
C ASP A 167 25.28 -44.22 1.50
N THR A 168 24.12 -43.57 1.46
CA THR A 168 23.41 -43.27 0.22
C THR A 168 23.73 -41.87 -0.32
N HIS A 169 23.44 -41.67 -1.60
CA HIS A 169 23.64 -40.38 -2.26
C HIS A 169 22.68 -39.32 -1.69
N GLU A 170 23.15 -38.08 -1.55
CA GLU A 170 22.36 -36.96 -1.06
C GLU A 170 21.41 -36.44 -2.15
N PHE A 171 20.17 -36.94 -2.11
CA PHE A 171 19.05 -36.45 -2.92
C PHE A 171 18.02 -35.74 -2.05
N LEU A 172 17.16 -34.92 -2.68
CA LEU A 172 16.09 -34.22 -1.98
C LEU A 172 15.15 -35.19 -1.24
N SER A 173 14.74 -36.28 -1.90
CA SER A 173 13.84 -37.27 -1.31
C SER A 173 14.47 -37.90 -0.06
N HIS A 174 15.76 -38.24 -0.12
CA HIS A 174 16.50 -38.82 1.00
C HIS A 174 16.66 -37.86 2.19
N LEU A 175 16.76 -36.55 1.96
CA LEU A 175 16.81 -35.59 3.07
C LEU A 175 15.44 -35.33 3.73
N LEU A 176 14.35 -35.69 3.04
CA LEU A 176 12.99 -35.43 3.50
C LEU A 176 12.29 -36.71 4.01
N PHE A 177 12.74 -37.90 3.59
CA PHE A 177 12.15 -39.21 3.89
C PHE A 177 13.24 -40.28 4.00
#